data_AF-A0A1L3SML3-F1
#
_entry.id   AF-A0A1L3SML3-F1
#
_cell.length_a   1.000
_cell.length_b   1.000
_cell.length_c   1.000
_cell.angle_alpha   90.00
_cell.angle_beta   90.00
_cell.angle_gamma   90.00
#
_symmetry.space_group_name_H-M   'P 1'
#
loop_
_entity.id
_entity.type
_entity.pdbx_description
1 polymer ?
#
loop_
_entity_poly.entity_id
_entity_poly.type
_entity_poly.pdbx_seq_one_letter_code
_entity_poly.pdbx_strand_id
1 'polypeptide(L)'
;MKSTSTALATHLAGPVTTLATCWRITRVDGREFFFTDHDRDLVFDGDVYKASSGYSRTAIANNASLSVDNLDVEGVFDDEAITEEELRAGLFDQAEVRIFLVNWADQSMGALRMRRGWFGEVVLTEQGVFRTELRGMTQALSQRIGELYSPECRADLGDPRCKVPIHPPEIQRSTSYAVGDTVRVRTSSALATIGIPFVNPGFDAGDFSGWTVASGSVAAKTTSGALGPKTGTHFLEGGNVASFELRQTVDLSHVLDEPILDAGDYRLTVGGWRANGGGNTVDQGRLRVQLLDELGAVLATPLDTGNEAMTGVWTLRQVADALVPSGTRQLRVIFNGTRVNGSVCNAALDAVSGFFTDTTTGVGTAAVFENRIYRCVGAGTTAADQPAYETSVGQQTTDGTAVFAALESWSRAGIVTDVVDRAVFTATIDEPRASDGWFAGGVLTWESGPNAGRSIEVKAWTQASGRAELFLPMGYAIRVGDLFRIHPGCDKRLDTCIARFANVLNFRGEPYVPGQDAMMSYPDAR
;
A
#
# COMPACT_ATOMS: atom_id res chain seq x y z
N MET A 1 6.45 -5.92 -40.18
CA MET A 1 5.27 -6.80 -39.99
C MET A 1 5.19 -7.17 -38.52
N LYS A 2 3.99 -7.16 -37.93
CA LYS A 2 3.79 -7.59 -36.54
C LYS A 2 3.97 -9.11 -36.45
N SER A 3 4.68 -9.59 -35.42
CA SER A 3 4.92 -11.03 -35.20
C SER A 3 3.68 -11.70 -34.62
N THR A 4 3.30 -12.87 -35.13
CA THR A 4 2.21 -13.69 -34.62
C THR A 4 2.50 -15.18 -34.82
N SER A 5 1.72 -16.06 -34.19
CA SER A 5 1.85 -17.52 -34.38
C SER A 5 1.45 -17.93 -35.79
N THR A 6 1.97 -19.07 -36.26
CA THR A 6 1.59 -19.63 -37.57
C THR A 6 0.08 -19.91 -37.65
N ALA A 7 -0.52 -20.43 -36.58
CA ALA A 7 -1.95 -20.74 -36.53
C ALA A 7 -2.82 -19.48 -36.67
N LEU A 8 -2.48 -18.41 -35.95
CA LEU A 8 -3.21 -17.14 -36.04
C LEU A 8 -2.99 -16.45 -37.39
N ALA A 9 -1.79 -16.55 -37.98
CA ALA A 9 -1.52 -16.04 -39.32
C ALA A 9 -2.38 -16.73 -40.40
N THR A 10 -2.55 -18.06 -40.31
CA THR A 10 -3.41 -18.82 -41.22
C THR A 10 -4.88 -18.41 -41.05
N HIS A 11 -5.36 -18.23 -39.82
CA HIS A 11 -6.72 -17.75 -39.54
C HIS A 11 -6.98 -16.36 -40.14
N LEU A 12 -6.03 -15.44 -39.98
CA LEU A 12 -6.11 -14.08 -40.53
C LEU A 12 -6.17 -14.03 -42.06
N ALA A 13 -5.61 -15.02 -42.75
CA ALA A 13 -5.66 -15.14 -44.21
C ALA A 13 -6.98 -15.75 -44.72
N GLY A 14 -7.82 -16.28 -43.83
CA GLY A 14 -9.12 -16.85 -44.18
C GLY A 14 -10.17 -15.80 -44.54
N PRO A 15 -11.26 -16.21 -45.23
CA PRO A 15 -12.34 -15.29 -45.62
C PRO A 15 -13.24 -14.85 -44.46
N VAL A 16 -13.20 -15.55 -43.32
CA VAL A 16 -13.98 -15.25 -42.11
C VAL A 16 -13.04 -15.33 -40.91
N THR A 17 -13.09 -14.31 -40.05
CA THR A 17 -12.26 -14.24 -38.85
C THR A 17 -13.13 -14.14 -37.59
N THR A 18 -12.57 -14.61 -36.48
CA THR A 18 -13.22 -14.67 -35.16
C THR A 18 -12.32 -13.99 -34.13
N LEU A 19 -11.95 -12.75 -34.41
CA LEU A 19 -11.02 -12.00 -33.57
C LEU A 19 -11.76 -11.17 -32.53
N ALA A 20 -11.22 -11.15 -31.32
CA ALA A 20 -11.58 -10.22 -30.26
C ALA A 20 -10.34 -9.42 -29.85
N THR A 21 -10.54 -8.16 -29.48
CA THR A 21 -9.49 -7.31 -28.90
C THR A 21 -9.47 -7.54 -27.41
N CYS A 22 -8.28 -7.72 -26.87
CA CYS A 22 -8.00 -7.79 -25.44
C CYS A 22 -7.12 -6.61 -25.03
N TRP A 23 -7.47 -6.01 -23.89
CA TRP A 23 -6.78 -4.92 -23.25
C TRP A 23 -6.32 -5.38 -21.89
N ARG A 24 -5.03 -5.19 -21.63
CA ARG A 24 -4.44 -5.33 -20.30
C ARG A 24 -3.94 -3.98 -19.86
N ILE A 25 -4.45 -3.50 -18.73
CA ILE A 25 -3.99 -2.27 -18.08
C ILE A 25 -3.28 -2.69 -16.79
N THR A 26 -2.07 -2.19 -16.59
CA THR A 26 -1.26 -2.46 -15.39
C THR A 26 -0.91 -1.13 -14.74
N ARG A 27 -1.46 -0.89 -13.54
CA ARG A 27 -1.11 0.29 -12.71
C ARG A 27 0.31 0.19 -12.17
N VAL A 28 0.85 1.32 -11.73
CA VAL A 28 2.21 1.39 -11.15
C VAL A 28 2.33 0.55 -9.86
N ASP A 29 1.24 0.39 -9.11
CA ASP A 29 1.16 -0.47 -7.93
C ASP A 29 0.99 -1.97 -8.23
N GLY A 30 0.95 -2.34 -9.53
CA GLY A 30 0.83 -3.72 -9.99
C GLY A 30 -0.60 -4.25 -10.09
N ARG A 31 -1.63 -3.44 -9.78
CA ARG A 31 -3.02 -3.85 -10.01
C ARG A 31 -3.29 -3.95 -11.52
N GLU A 32 -3.90 -5.06 -11.93
CA GLU A 32 -4.17 -5.36 -13.33
C GLU A 32 -5.67 -5.38 -13.64
N PHE A 33 -6.02 -4.90 -14.83
CA PHE A 33 -7.39 -4.86 -15.34
C PHE A 33 -7.40 -5.44 -16.75
N PHE A 34 -8.40 -6.29 -17.02
CA PHE A 34 -8.47 -7.09 -18.23
C PHE A 34 -9.83 -6.89 -18.89
N PHE A 35 -9.85 -6.33 -20.10
CA PHE A 35 -11.06 -6.00 -20.83
C PHE A 35 -11.05 -6.62 -22.23
N THR A 36 -12.23 -7.01 -22.72
CA THR A 36 -12.41 -7.45 -24.11
C THR A 36 -13.61 -6.77 -24.75
N ASP A 37 -13.56 -6.63 -26.08
CA ASP A 37 -14.67 -6.15 -26.90
C ASP A 37 -15.59 -7.27 -27.41
N HIS A 38 -15.37 -8.49 -26.92
CA HIS A 38 -16.27 -9.61 -27.16
C HIS A 38 -17.54 -9.47 -26.31
N ASP A 39 -18.60 -10.18 -26.70
CA ASP A 39 -19.90 -10.16 -26.03
C ASP A 39 -19.98 -11.09 -24.79
N ARG A 40 -18.88 -11.77 -24.48
CA ARG A 40 -18.70 -12.66 -23.32
C ARG A 40 -17.27 -12.58 -22.81
N ASP A 41 -17.10 -12.90 -21.53
CA ASP A 41 -15.79 -13.00 -20.92
C ASP A 41 -14.90 -14.02 -21.64
N LEU A 42 -13.63 -13.67 -21.80
CA LEU A 42 -12.62 -14.50 -22.44
C LEU A 42 -11.53 -14.87 -21.44
N VAL A 43 -11.13 -16.14 -21.43
CA VAL A 43 -9.95 -16.58 -20.67
C VAL A 43 -8.76 -16.58 -21.61
N PHE A 44 -7.69 -15.87 -21.28
CA PHE A 44 -6.48 -15.87 -22.09
C PHE A 44 -5.24 -15.73 -21.21
N ASP A 45 -4.26 -16.62 -21.43
CA ASP A 45 -3.00 -16.66 -20.66
C ASP A 45 -3.19 -16.78 -19.13
N GLY A 46 -4.31 -17.38 -18.71
CA GLY A 46 -4.69 -17.56 -17.30
C GLY A 46 -5.55 -16.43 -16.71
N ASP A 47 -5.70 -15.31 -17.41
CA ASP A 47 -6.48 -14.15 -16.97
C ASP A 47 -7.89 -14.13 -17.59
N VAL A 48 -8.87 -13.60 -16.85
CA VAL A 48 -10.25 -13.41 -17.33
C VAL A 48 -10.40 -11.97 -17.84
N TYR A 49 -10.52 -11.82 -19.15
CA TYR A 49 -10.85 -10.57 -19.82
C TYR A 49 -12.36 -10.37 -19.81
N LYS A 50 -12.81 -9.36 -19.07
CA LYS A 50 -14.23 -9.07 -18.90
C LYS A 50 -14.82 -8.41 -20.14
N ALA A 51 -15.97 -8.90 -20.59
CA ALA A 51 -16.82 -8.24 -21.58
C ALA A 51 -17.58 -7.10 -20.90
N SER A 52 -16.89 -6.00 -20.59
CA SER A 52 -17.52 -4.82 -20.00
C SER A 52 -18.19 -3.97 -21.08
N SER A 53 -19.37 -3.42 -20.78
CA SER A 53 -20.20 -2.58 -21.67
C SER A 53 -19.58 -1.23 -22.01
N GLY A 54 -18.37 -0.93 -21.50
CA GLY A 54 -17.78 0.40 -21.53
C GLY A 54 -16.73 0.67 -22.59
N TYR A 55 -16.46 -0.24 -23.52
CA TYR A 55 -15.37 -0.05 -24.49
C TYR A 55 -15.89 0.27 -25.89
N SER A 56 -15.40 1.38 -26.47
CA SER A 56 -15.66 1.81 -27.84
C SER A 56 -14.35 1.92 -28.62
N ARG A 57 -14.24 1.23 -29.75
CA ARG A 57 -13.05 1.27 -30.61
C ARG A 57 -12.92 2.63 -31.29
N THR A 58 -11.82 3.33 -31.03
CA THR A 58 -11.28 4.38 -31.91
C THR A 58 -10.19 3.79 -32.83
N ALA A 59 -9.98 4.41 -33.99
CA ALA A 59 -9.06 3.90 -35.00
C ALA A 59 -7.60 3.97 -34.55
N ILE A 60 -6.87 2.85 -34.62
CA ILE A 60 -5.42 2.81 -34.33
C ILE A 60 -4.65 3.30 -35.56
N ALA A 61 -4.26 4.57 -35.55
CA ALA A 61 -3.32 5.12 -36.53
C ALA A 61 -1.87 4.66 -36.22
N ASN A 62 -1.11 4.29 -37.25
CA ASN A 62 0.33 4.07 -37.15
C ASN A 62 1.01 4.94 -38.20
N ASN A 63 2.05 5.67 -37.83
CA ASN A 63 2.94 6.32 -38.78
C ASN A 63 4.40 5.88 -38.57
N ALA A 64 5.26 6.07 -39.58
CA ALA A 64 6.67 5.68 -39.54
C ALA A 64 7.59 6.83 -39.07
N SER A 65 7.03 7.88 -38.49
CA SER A 65 7.75 9.09 -38.09
C SER A 65 7.99 9.13 -36.58
N LEU A 66 8.90 9.99 -36.13
CA LEU A 66 9.13 10.26 -34.71
C LEU A 66 8.07 11.21 -34.10
N SER A 67 6.94 11.43 -34.79
CA SER A 67 5.83 12.17 -34.19
C SER A 67 5.19 11.34 -33.08
N VAL A 68 4.70 12.03 -32.04
CA VAL A 68 3.97 11.36 -30.96
C VAL A 68 2.65 10.89 -31.58
N ASP A 69 2.52 9.58 -31.80
CA ASP A 69 1.26 8.99 -32.22
C ASP A 69 0.29 9.05 -31.03
N ASN A 70 -0.61 10.03 -31.04
CA ASN A 70 -1.69 10.12 -30.07
C ASN A 70 -2.83 9.20 -30.52
N LEU A 71 -3.19 8.24 -29.67
CA LEU A 71 -4.39 7.44 -29.84
C LEU A 71 -5.37 7.83 -28.76
N ASP A 72 -6.49 8.45 -29.13
CA ASP A 72 -7.56 8.72 -28.18
C ASP A 72 -8.31 7.42 -27.91
N VAL A 73 -8.48 7.06 -26.65
CA VAL A 73 -9.20 5.86 -26.22
C VAL A 73 -10.37 6.29 -25.34
N GLU A 74 -11.56 5.79 -25.64
CA GLU A 74 -12.76 6.05 -24.84
C GLU A 74 -13.12 4.81 -24.00
N GLY A 75 -13.32 5.01 -22.70
CA GLY A 75 -13.78 3.99 -21.76
C GLY A 75 -14.92 4.53 -20.88
N VAL A 76 -15.93 3.72 -20.63
CA VAL A 76 -17.05 4.01 -19.71
C VAL A 76 -16.76 3.37 -18.35
N PHE A 77 -17.15 4.05 -17.26
CA PHE A 77 -17.02 3.49 -15.92
C PHE A 77 -17.92 2.27 -15.73
N ASP A 78 -17.36 1.22 -15.12
CA ASP A 78 -18.15 0.30 -14.31
C ASP A 78 -17.64 0.37 -12.87
N ASP A 79 -18.57 0.35 -11.91
CA ASP A 79 -18.30 0.50 -10.46
C ASP A 79 -17.49 -0.67 -9.88
N GLU A 80 -17.23 -1.71 -10.69
CA GLU A 80 -16.50 -2.92 -10.31
C GLU A 80 -15.03 -2.97 -10.79
N ALA A 81 -14.64 -2.21 -11.82
CA ALA A 81 -13.31 -2.31 -12.44
C ALA A 81 -12.49 -1.02 -12.38
N ILE A 82 -12.99 0.13 -12.84
CA ILE A 82 -12.25 1.40 -12.81
C ILE A 82 -13.17 2.49 -12.26
N THR A 83 -12.89 2.92 -11.03
CA THR A 83 -13.70 3.94 -10.38
C THR A 83 -13.23 5.36 -10.72
N GLU A 84 -14.16 6.30 -10.74
CA GLU A 84 -13.83 7.73 -10.91
C GLU A 84 -12.89 8.23 -9.80
N GLU A 85 -13.10 7.75 -8.58
CA GLU A 85 -12.29 8.13 -7.43
C GLU A 85 -10.83 7.73 -7.61
N GLU A 86 -10.55 6.51 -8.11
CA GLU A 86 -9.18 6.05 -8.37
C GLU A 86 -8.49 6.84 -9.50
N LEU A 87 -9.23 7.20 -10.55
CA LEU A 87 -8.71 8.02 -11.65
C LEU A 87 -8.37 9.44 -11.21
N ARG A 88 -9.29 10.12 -10.52
CA ARG A 88 -9.04 11.44 -9.93
C ARG A 88 -7.86 11.42 -8.95
N ALA A 89 -7.65 10.26 -8.35
CA ALA A 89 -6.57 10.05 -7.41
C ALA A 89 -5.23 9.70 -8.06
N GLY A 90 -5.12 9.79 -9.39
CA GLY A 90 -3.89 9.64 -10.15
C GLY A 90 -3.36 8.20 -10.19
N LEU A 91 -4.15 7.20 -9.78
CA LEU A 91 -3.68 5.83 -9.69
C LEU A 91 -3.42 5.17 -11.05
N PHE A 92 -4.02 5.72 -12.10
CA PHE A 92 -3.81 5.32 -13.48
C PHE A 92 -2.76 6.18 -14.20
N ASP A 93 -2.16 7.16 -13.53
CA ASP A 93 -1.07 7.95 -14.11
C ASP A 93 0.08 7.01 -14.47
N GLN A 94 0.52 7.05 -15.72
CA GLN A 94 1.54 6.14 -16.26
C GLN A 94 1.15 4.64 -16.17
N ALA A 95 -0.14 4.30 -16.07
CA ALA A 95 -0.57 2.91 -16.20
C ALA A 95 -0.21 2.38 -17.60
N GLU A 96 0.43 1.21 -17.65
CA GLU A 96 0.80 0.56 -18.90
C GLU A 96 -0.44 -0.06 -19.54
N VAL A 97 -0.62 0.15 -20.84
CA VAL A 97 -1.68 -0.48 -21.62
C VAL A 97 -1.07 -1.34 -22.71
N ARG A 98 -1.54 -2.58 -22.78
CA ARG A 98 -1.26 -3.51 -23.87
C ARG A 98 -2.54 -3.87 -24.59
N ILE A 99 -2.54 -3.66 -25.90
CA ILE A 99 -3.64 -3.98 -26.80
C ILE A 99 -3.18 -5.11 -27.71
N PHE A 100 -3.97 -6.17 -27.80
CA PHE A 100 -3.70 -7.30 -28.69
C PHE A 100 -4.97 -7.98 -29.17
N LEU A 101 -4.89 -8.70 -30.28
CA LEU A 101 -6.00 -9.48 -30.83
C LEU A 101 -5.80 -10.96 -30.53
N VAL A 102 -6.87 -11.64 -30.15
CA VAL A 102 -6.93 -13.09 -29.96
C VAL A 102 -8.05 -13.68 -30.80
N ASN A 103 -7.97 -14.97 -31.12
CA ASN A 103 -9.12 -15.69 -31.67
C ASN A 103 -10.03 -16.10 -30.50
N TRP A 104 -11.23 -15.53 -30.40
CA TRP A 104 -12.16 -15.83 -29.30
C TRP A 104 -12.66 -17.28 -29.33
N ALA A 105 -12.69 -17.91 -30.52
CA ALA A 105 -13.12 -19.29 -30.69
C ALA A 105 -12.01 -20.31 -30.34
N ASP A 106 -10.74 -19.91 -30.44
CA ASP A 106 -9.59 -20.75 -30.10
C ASP A 106 -8.42 -19.90 -29.59
N GLN A 107 -8.35 -19.76 -28.27
CA GLN A 107 -7.32 -18.98 -27.58
C GLN A 107 -5.92 -19.60 -27.68
N SER A 108 -5.80 -20.87 -28.06
CA SER A 108 -4.49 -21.56 -28.20
C SER A 108 -3.67 -21.02 -29.37
N MET A 109 -4.30 -20.30 -30.30
CA MET A 109 -3.63 -19.64 -31.43
C MET A 109 -2.73 -18.46 -30.98
N GLY A 110 -2.77 -18.07 -29.71
CA GLY A 110 -1.96 -16.97 -29.17
C GLY A 110 -2.50 -15.59 -29.55
N ALA A 111 -1.65 -14.57 -29.40
CA ALA A 111 -2.03 -13.17 -29.55
C ALA A 111 -1.24 -12.44 -30.64
N LEU A 112 -1.94 -11.63 -31.43
CA LEU A 112 -1.34 -10.63 -32.31
C LEU A 112 -1.21 -9.31 -31.53
N ARG A 113 0.00 -8.97 -31.11
CA ARG A 113 0.29 -7.76 -30.33
C ARG A 113 0.08 -6.51 -31.19
N MET A 114 -0.84 -5.64 -30.77
CA MET A 114 -1.23 -4.47 -31.55
C MET A 114 -0.45 -3.23 -31.15
N ARG A 115 -0.47 -2.87 -29.86
CA ARG A 115 0.16 -1.66 -29.35
C ARG A 115 0.49 -1.79 -27.87
N ARG A 116 1.52 -1.05 -27.45
CA ARG A 116 1.89 -0.82 -26.07
C ARG A 116 2.02 0.69 -25.86
N GLY A 117 1.51 1.21 -24.77
CA GLY A 117 1.62 2.62 -24.42
C GLY A 117 1.29 2.85 -22.95
N TRP A 118 1.17 4.12 -22.58
CA TRP A 118 0.82 4.54 -21.22
C TRP A 118 -0.40 5.45 -21.23
N PHE A 119 -1.17 5.40 -20.16
CA PHE A 119 -2.20 6.41 -19.90
C PHE A 119 -1.60 7.82 -19.93
N GLY A 120 -2.23 8.69 -20.72
CA GLY A 120 -1.90 10.09 -20.87
C GLY A 120 -2.89 10.98 -20.13
N GLU A 121 -3.26 12.08 -20.76
CA GLU A 121 -4.29 12.95 -20.18
C GLU A 121 -5.63 12.21 -20.16
N VAL A 122 -6.26 12.21 -18.99
CA VAL A 122 -7.60 11.66 -18.79
C VAL A 122 -8.59 12.81 -18.68
N VAL A 123 -9.55 12.86 -19.58
CA VAL A 123 -10.67 13.81 -19.56
C VAL A 123 -11.91 13.08 -19.08
N LEU A 124 -12.46 13.56 -17.96
CA LEU A 124 -13.73 13.12 -17.42
C LEU A 124 -14.87 13.88 -18.10
N THR A 125 -15.85 13.15 -18.63
CA THR A 125 -17.08 13.76 -19.17
C THR A 125 -18.19 13.73 -18.11
N GLU A 126 -19.15 14.66 -18.20
CA GLU A 126 -20.28 14.78 -17.26
C GLU A 126 -21.19 13.54 -17.18
N GLN A 127 -21.02 12.57 -18.10
CA GLN A 127 -21.84 11.37 -18.24
C GLN A 127 -21.22 10.11 -17.64
N GLY A 128 -20.11 10.23 -16.90
CA GLY A 128 -19.43 9.05 -16.34
C GLY A 128 -18.65 8.25 -17.40
N VAL A 129 -18.11 8.94 -18.41
CA VAL A 129 -17.19 8.35 -19.40
C VAL A 129 -15.86 9.08 -19.30
N PHE A 130 -14.75 8.35 -19.34
CA PHE A 130 -13.43 8.93 -19.45
C PHE A 130 -12.86 8.74 -20.85
N ARG A 131 -12.13 9.75 -21.32
CA ARG A 131 -11.30 9.66 -22.50
C ARG A 131 -9.87 9.78 -22.07
N THR A 132 -9.03 8.83 -22.45
CA THR A 132 -7.59 8.90 -22.20
C THR A 132 -6.86 8.90 -23.53
N GLU A 133 -5.87 9.77 -23.64
CA GLU A 133 -4.87 9.61 -24.69
C GLU A 133 -3.95 8.45 -24.31
N LEU A 134 -3.67 7.53 -25.23
CA LEU A 134 -2.61 6.54 -25.08
C LEU A 134 -1.32 7.09 -25.66
N ARG A 135 -0.39 7.44 -24.76
CA ARG A 135 0.93 7.92 -25.12
C ARG A 135 1.81 6.77 -25.63
N GLY A 136 2.34 6.94 -26.83
CA GLY A 136 3.23 5.98 -27.47
C GLY A 136 4.67 6.02 -26.94
N MET A 137 5.46 4.99 -27.26
CA MET A 137 6.85 4.83 -26.81
C MET A 137 7.79 5.98 -27.22
N THR A 138 7.48 6.71 -28.30
CA THR A 138 8.28 7.83 -28.81
C THR A 138 8.27 9.05 -27.87
N GLN A 139 7.28 9.18 -26.98
CA GLN A 139 7.22 10.32 -26.04
C GLN A 139 8.42 10.34 -25.07
N ALA A 140 8.95 9.17 -24.69
CA ALA A 140 10.15 9.12 -23.88
C ALA A 140 11.36 9.78 -24.58
N LEU A 141 11.36 9.82 -25.92
CA LEU A 141 12.44 10.39 -26.74
C LEU A 141 12.27 11.90 -27.00
N SER A 142 11.10 12.48 -26.71
CA SER A 142 10.85 13.93 -26.89
C SER A 142 11.19 14.76 -25.64
N GLN A 143 11.71 14.13 -24.59
CA GLN A 143 12.18 14.84 -23.40
C GLN A 143 13.40 15.70 -23.75
N ARG A 144 13.44 16.94 -23.24
CA ARG A 144 14.63 17.79 -23.37
C ARG A 144 15.74 17.20 -22.48
N ILE A 145 16.79 16.69 -23.12
CA ILE A 145 17.96 16.16 -22.42
C ILE A 145 18.99 17.29 -22.32
N GLY A 146 19.12 17.90 -21.14
CA GLY A 146 20.13 18.93 -20.84
C GLY A 146 19.70 19.87 -19.72
N GLU A 147 20.67 20.38 -18.97
CA GLU A 147 20.45 21.41 -17.95
C GLU A 147 20.78 22.81 -18.52
N LEU A 148 19.98 23.80 -18.13
CA LEU A 148 20.27 25.21 -18.42
C LEU A 148 21.03 25.82 -17.24
N TYR A 149 22.03 26.65 -17.54
CA TYR A 149 22.65 27.51 -16.52
C TYR A 149 21.59 28.43 -15.93
N SER A 150 21.45 28.41 -14.60
CA SER A 150 20.43 29.19 -13.88
C SER A 150 20.94 29.58 -12.50
N PRO A 151 20.59 30.76 -11.98
CA PRO A 151 20.91 31.15 -10.60
C PRO A 151 20.35 30.20 -9.54
N GLU A 152 19.25 29.52 -9.84
CA GLU A 152 18.54 28.64 -8.93
C GLU A 152 19.13 27.22 -8.91
N CYS A 153 19.09 26.57 -7.75
CA CYS A 153 19.52 25.20 -7.59
C CYS A 153 18.65 24.24 -8.41
N ARG A 154 19.27 23.42 -9.25
CA ARG A 154 18.57 22.39 -10.04
C ARG A 154 18.42 21.04 -9.32
N ALA A 155 18.94 20.90 -8.10
CA ALA A 155 18.77 19.70 -7.30
C ALA A 155 17.45 19.76 -6.52
N ASP A 156 16.81 18.61 -6.37
CA ASP A 156 15.71 18.47 -5.42
C ASP A 156 16.24 18.24 -4.01
N LEU A 157 15.51 18.76 -3.03
CA LEU A 157 15.96 18.67 -1.64
C LEU A 157 16.07 17.19 -1.26
N GLY A 158 17.27 16.77 -0.88
CA GLY A 158 17.55 15.37 -0.54
C GLY A 158 17.75 14.41 -1.71
N ASP A 159 17.76 14.90 -2.96
CA ASP A 159 18.21 14.09 -4.09
C ASP A 159 19.73 13.75 -3.95
N PRO A 160 20.26 12.80 -4.74
CA PRO A 160 21.68 12.44 -4.69
C PRO A 160 22.66 13.59 -5.00
N ARG A 161 22.20 14.66 -5.67
CA ARG A 161 23.00 15.85 -5.98
C ARG A 161 23.02 16.83 -4.81
N CYS A 162 21.93 16.93 -4.05
CA CYS A 162 21.72 17.77 -2.87
C CYS A 162 22.29 17.13 -1.60
N LYS A 163 22.02 15.86 -1.33
CA LYS A 163 22.50 15.08 -0.16
C LYS A 163 22.02 15.55 1.22
N VAL A 164 21.06 16.48 1.32
CA VAL A 164 20.43 16.80 2.60
C VAL A 164 19.62 15.57 3.07
N PRO A 165 19.86 15.02 4.27
CA PRO A 165 19.23 13.77 4.70
C PRO A 165 17.80 14.02 5.20
N ILE A 166 16.85 14.21 4.28
CA ILE A 166 15.44 14.40 4.63
C ILE A 166 14.72 13.09 4.98
N HIS A 167 15.11 11.97 4.36
CA HIS A 167 14.56 10.64 4.62
C HIS A 167 15.68 9.60 4.70
N PRO A 168 16.57 9.67 5.70
CA PRO A 168 17.63 8.69 5.83
C PRO A 168 17.03 7.29 6.08
N PRO A 169 17.66 6.22 5.56
CA PRO A 169 17.23 4.86 5.80
C PRO A 169 17.31 4.52 7.29
N GLU A 170 16.53 3.53 7.71
CA GLU A 170 16.67 3.02 9.06
C GLU A 170 17.99 2.26 9.23
N ILE A 171 18.59 2.43 10.40
CA ILE A 171 19.81 1.73 10.76
C ILE A 171 19.60 0.21 10.68
N GLN A 172 20.51 -0.46 10.00
CA GLN A 172 20.58 -1.91 9.94
C GLN A 172 21.51 -2.41 11.07
N ARG A 173 21.31 -3.65 11.51
CA ARG A 173 22.16 -4.29 12.53
C ARG A 173 23.30 -5.05 11.84
N SER A 174 24.40 -5.28 12.56
CA SER A 174 25.60 -5.97 12.02
C SER A 174 26.07 -5.43 10.66
N THR A 175 25.85 -4.15 10.38
CA THR A 175 26.08 -3.52 9.08
C THR A 175 27.15 -2.45 9.20
N SER A 176 28.03 -2.37 8.20
CA SER A 176 29.11 -1.38 8.16
C SER A 176 28.62 -0.03 7.65
N TYR A 177 29.01 1.04 8.34
CA TYR A 177 28.72 2.42 7.99
C TYR A 177 30.02 3.23 7.84
N ALA A 178 30.08 4.08 6.83
CA ALA A 178 31.16 5.02 6.58
C ALA A 178 30.88 6.37 7.25
N VAL A 179 31.94 7.14 7.51
CA VAL A 179 31.79 8.52 8.03
C VAL A 179 30.98 9.35 7.03
N GLY A 180 29.94 10.01 7.53
CA GLY A 180 29.00 10.80 6.74
C GLY A 180 27.68 10.08 6.42
N ASP A 181 27.62 8.75 6.56
CA ASP A 181 26.36 8.02 6.41
C ASP A 181 25.33 8.53 7.42
N THR A 182 24.08 8.65 7.00
CA THR A 182 23.00 9.12 7.86
C THR A 182 21.90 8.08 7.93
N VAL A 183 21.42 7.83 9.14
CA VAL A 183 20.40 6.83 9.43
C VAL A 183 19.37 7.41 10.40
N ARG A 184 18.20 6.78 10.46
CA ARG A 184 17.25 6.96 11.55
C ARG A 184 17.28 5.73 12.45
N VAL A 185 17.14 5.94 13.75
CA VAL A 185 17.15 4.88 14.76
C VAL A 185 15.83 4.95 15.51
N ARG A 186 15.12 3.82 15.57
CA ARG A 186 13.93 3.71 16.39
C ARG A 186 14.31 3.70 17.87
N THR A 187 13.80 4.64 18.64
CA THR A 187 13.97 4.68 20.10
C THR A 187 12.85 3.90 20.81
N SER A 188 11.75 3.60 20.11
CA SER A 188 10.74 2.62 20.50
C SER A 188 10.55 1.54 19.43
N SER A 189 10.39 0.29 19.84
CA SER A 189 10.34 -0.88 18.95
C SER A 189 8.97 -1.07 18.30
N ALA A 190 8.87 -0.87 16.97
CA ALA A 190 7.83 -1.35 16.04
C ALA A 190 6.34 -1.07 16.39
N LEU A 191 5.43 -1.27 15.42
CA LEU A 191 4.01 -1.45 15.73
C LEU A 191 3.91 -2.56 16.78
N ALA A 192 3.40 -2.26 17.97
CA ALA A 192 3.18 -3.26 18.98
C ALA A 192 2.09 -4.22 18.45
N THR A 193 2.49 -5.42 18.05
CA THR A 193 1.55 -6.50 17.79
C THR A 193 1.25 -7.20 19.11
N ILE A 194 -0.02 -7.24 19.46
CA ILE A 194 -0.52 -7.83 20.70
C ILE A 194 -1.19 -9.14 20.33
N GLY A 195 -0.56 -10.26 20.69
CA GLY A 195 -1.09 -11.59 20.39
C GLY A 195 -2.43 -11.86 21.09
N ILE A 196 -3.35 -12.53 20.40
CA ILE A 196 -4.61 -12.96 21.01
C ILE A 196 -4.35 -14.24 21.81
N PRO A 197 -4.65 -14.30 23.12
CA PRO A 197 -4.38 -15.46 23.96
C PRO A 197 -5.44 -16.56 23.77
N PHE A 198 -5.52 -17.13 22.57
CA PHE A 198 -6.37 -18.29 22.33
C PHE A 198 -5.89 -19.50 23.14
N VAL A 199 -6.82 -20.22 23.77
CA VAL A 199 -6.52 -21.45 24.52
C VAL A 199 -6.77 -22.63 23.60
N ASN A 200 -5.75 -23.50 23.46
CA ASN A 200 -5.81 -24.70 22.63
C ASN A 200 -6.30 -24.44 21.18
N PRO A 201 -5.72 -23.48 20.43
CA PRO A 201 -6.22 -23.08 19.11
C PRO A 201 -6.04 -24.11 17.99
N GLY A 202 -5.15 -25.09 18.18
CA GLY A 202 -4.94 -26.23 17.29
C GLY A 202 -5.52 -27.55 17.79
N PHE A 203 -6.23 -27.53 18.94
CA PHE A 203 -6.84 -28.73 19.54
C PHE A 203 -5.83 -29.82 19.94
N ASP A 204 -4.55 -29.48 20.04
CA ASP A 204 -3.41 -30.37 20.30
C ASP A 204 -3.43 -31.08 21.64
N ALA A 205 -4.20 -30.55 22.61
CA ALA A 205 -4.47 -31.25 23.86
C ALA A 205 -5.30 -32.53 23.67
N GLY A 206 -5.81 -32.79 22.46
CA GLY A 206 -6.73 -33.90 22.17
C GLY A 206 -8.14 -33.67 22.71
N ASP A 207 -8.42 -32.45 23.16
CA ASP A 207 -9.70 -32.03 23.73
C ASP A 207 -10.09 -30.62 23.26
N PHE A 208 -11.17 -30.08 23.83
CA PHE A 208 -11.71 -28.74 23.53
C PHE A 208 -11.54 -27.77 24.70
N SER A 209 -10.51 -27.95 25.53
CA SER A 209 -10.19 -27.02 26.60
C SER A 209 -10.12 -25.58 26.07
N GLY A 210 -10.82 -24.65 26.75
CA GLY A 210 -10.94 -23.25 26.30
C GLY A 210 -11.99 -22.99 25.22
N TRP A 211 -12.60 -24.02 24.64
CA TRP A 211 -13.68 -23.90 23.65
C TRP A 211 -15.02 -24.40 24.21
N THR A 212 -16.11 -23.76 23.80
CA THR A 212 -17.48 -24.13 24.14
C THR A 212 -18.13 -24.81 22.94
N VAL A 213 -18.54 -26.07 23.10
CA VAL A 213 -19.42 -26.76 22.14
C VAL A 213 -20.85 -26.29 22.41
N ALA A 214 -21.32 -25.32 21.63
CA ALA A 214 -22.64 -24.71 21.82
C ALA A 214 -23.77 -25.62 21.29
N SER A 215 -23.49 -26.45 20.28
CA SER A 215 -24.43 -27.44 19.76
C SER A 215 -23.72 -28.57 19.01
N GLY A 216 -24.42 -29.69 18.81
CA GLY A 216 -23.91 -30.84 18.06
C GLY A 216 -22.78 -31.57 18.79
N SER A 217 -21.92 -32.23 18.01
CA SER A 217 -20.76 -32.96 18.51
C SER A 217 -19.58 -32.74 17.58
N VAL A 218 -18.40 -32.62 18.17
CA VAL A 218 -17.13 -32.42 17.48
C VAL A 218 -16.09 -33.40 18.02
N ALA A 219 -15.02 -33.65 17.27
CA ALA A 219 -13.91 -34.50 17.66
C ALA A 219 -12.55 -33.85 17.33
N ALA A 220 -11.62 -33.92 18.28
CA ALA A 220 -10.21 -33.62 18.02
C ALA A 220 -9.59 -34.86 17.34
N LYS A 221 -9.19 -34.70 16.09
CA LYS A 221 -8.75 -35.79 15.21
C LYS A 221 -7.26 -35.69 14.94
N THR A 222 -6.59 -36.83 14.88
CA THR A 222 -5.22 -36.94 14.37
C THR A 222 -5.19 -37.26 12.88
N THR A 223 -6.27 -37.83 12.33
CA THR A 223 -6.46 -38.08 10.89
C THR A 223 -7.93 -38.16 10.51
N SER A 224 -8.26 -37.81 9.26
CA SER A 224 -9.57 -38.02 8.63
C SER A 224 -9.43 -38.27 7.13
N GLY A 225 -9.41 -39.54 6.74
CA GLY A 225 -9.00 -39.93 5.39
C GLY A 225 -7.53 -39.55 5.14
N ALA A 226 -7.27 -38.75 4.10
CA ALA A 226 -5.94 -38.23 3.80
C ALA A 226 -5.60 -36.92 4.53
N LEU A 227 -6.56 -36.32 5.24
CA LEU A 227 -6.35 -35.06 5.97
C LEU A 227 -5.70 -35.35 7.33
N GLY A 228 -4.53 -34.76 7.58
CA GLY A 228 -3.90 -34.68 8.90
C GLY A 228 -3.94 -33.24 9.45
N PRO A 229 -3.44 -32.98 10.67
CA PRO A 229 -3.36 -31.65 11.26
C PRO A 229 -2.60 -30.67 10.36
N LYS A 230 -3.06 -29.43 10.27
CA LYS A 230 -2.33 -28.36 9.58
C LYS A 230 -1.07 -27.98 10.34
N THR A 231 -1.15 -27.97 11.66
CA THR A 231 -0.03 -27.80 12.59
C THR A 231 -0.21 -28.72 13.78
N GLY A 232 0.87 -29.06 14.47
CA GLY A 232 0.78 -29.88 15.68
C GLY A 232 0.35 -31.33 15.41
N THR A 233 -0.57 -31.81 16.22
CA THR A 233 -0.93 -33.22 16.43
C THR A 233 -2.41 -33.51 16.23
N HIS A 234 -3.29 -32.54 16.44
CA HIS A 234 -4.73 -32.71 16.28
C HIS A 234 -5.33 -31.56 15.45
N PHE A 235 -6.58 -31.74 15.02
CA PHE A 235 -7.42 -30.69 14.46
C PHE A 235 -8.88 -30.95 14.83
N LEU A 236 -9.74 -29.94 14.77
CA LEU A 236 -11.17 -30.11 14.96
C LEU A 236 -11.81 -30.67 13.70
N GLU A 237 -12.66 -31.69 13.83
CA GLU A 237 -13.66 -32.05 12.80
C GLU A 237 -15.03 -32.24 13.46
N GLY A 238 -16.11 -32.04 12.70
CA GLY A 238 -17.44 -32.43 13.13
C GLY A 238 -17.59 -33.93 13.39
N GLY A 239 -18.56 -34.27 14.24
CA GLY A 239 -18.93 -35.65 14.57
C GLY A 239 -20.07 -36.20 13.70
N ASN A 240 -20.72 -37.27 14.18
CA ASN A 240 -21.94 -37.82 13.58
C ASN A 240 -23.16 -36.95 13.94
N VAL A 241 -23.20 -35.75 13.39
CA VAL A 241 -24.26 -34.75 13.60
C VAL A 241 -24.63 -34.07 12.30
N ALA A 242 -25.87 -33.58 12.23
CA ALA A 242 -26.35 -32.78 11.10
C ALA A 242 -25.71 -31.39 11.07
N SER A 243 -25.44 -30.80 12.25
CA SER A 243 -24.69 -29.57 12.40
C SER A 243 -24.04 -29.48 13.77
N PHE A 244 -23.06 -28.59 13.92
CA PHE A 244 -22.46 -28.25 15.20
C PHE A 244 -22.09 -26.77 15.25
N GLU A 245 -21.87 -26.26 16.46
CA GLU A 245 -21.25 -24.97 16.72
C GLU A 245 -20.21 -25.11 17.83
N LEU A 246 -19.00 -24.65 17.54
CA LEU A 246 -17.91 -24.51 18.51
C LEU A 246 -17.52 -23.03 18.57
N ARG A 247 -17.28 -22.50 19.77
CA ARG A 247 -16.83 -21.12 19.94
C ARG A 247 -15.84 -20.94 21.09
N GLN A 248 -14.93 -20.00 20.94
CA GLN A 248 -14.08 -19.49 22.02
C GLN A 248 -14.28 -17.98 22.10
N THR A 249 -14.50 -17.46 23.31
CA THR A 249 -14.56 -16.01 23.57
C THR A 249 -13.36 -15.65 24.43
N VAL A 250 -12.61 -14.65 23.98
CA VAL A 250 -11.42 -14.11 24.64
C VAL A 250 -11.79 -12.75 25.22
N ASP A 251 -11.52 -12.56 26.51
CA ASP A 251 -11.61 -11.26 27.18
C ASP A 251 -10.39 -10.42 26.80
N LEU A 252 -10.63 -9.19 26.37
CA LEU A 252 -9.59 -8.26 25.91
C LEU A 252 -9.21 -7.20 26.94
N SER A 253 -9.91 -7.11 28.08
CA SER A 253 -9.69 -6.08 29.12
C SER A 253 -8.28 -6.11 29.73
N HIS A 254 -7.61 -7.27 29.67
CA HIS A 254 -6.22 -7.45 30.10
C HIS A 254 -5.25 -7.68 28.94
N VAL A 255 -5.74 -7.59 27.70
CA VAL A 255 -4.96 -7.80 26.48
C VAL A 255 -4.67 -6.46 25.81
N LEU A 256 -5.65 -5.56 25.75
CA LEU A 256 -5.58 -4.28 25.06
C LEU A 256 -5.73 -3.12 26.04
N ASP A 257 -5.11 -1.98 25.72
CA ASP A 257 -5.31 -0.75 26.46
C ASP A 257 -6.67 -0.13 26.09
N GLU A 258 -7.56 0.04 27.08
CA GLU A 258 -8.93 0.49 26.84
C GLU A 258 -9.02 1.90 26.25
N PRO A 259 -8.28 2.92 26.73
CA PRO A 259 -8.21 4.22 26.08
C PRO A 259 -7.86 4.17 24.58
N ILE A 260 -6.85 3.38 24.19
CA ILE A 260 -6.44 3.23 22.78
C ILE A 260 -7.52 2.50 21.98
N LEU A 261 -8.12 1.47 22.56
CA LEU A 261 -9.21 0.73 21.93
C LEU A 261 -10.44 1.60 21.70
N ASP A 262 -10.84 2.39 22.69
CA ASP A 262 -12.03 3.24 22.60
C ASP A 262 -11.80 4.46 21.68
N ALA A 263 -10.55 4.82 21.41
CA ALA A 263 -10.17 5.76 20.35
C ALA A 263 -10.25 5.16 18.93
N GLY A 264 -10.37 3.84 18.80
CA GLY A 264 -10.46 3.14 17.50
C GLY A 264 -9.11 2.82 16.86
N ASP A 265 -8.03 2.87 17.65
CA ASP A 265 -6.65 2.82 17.18
C ASP A 265 -6.05 1.40 17.16
N TYR A 266 -6.87 0.36 17.25
CA TYR A 266 -6.44 -1.01 16.97
C TYR A 266 -6.89 -1.50 15.59
N ARG A 267 -6.05 -2.34 14.98
CA ARG A 267 -6.40 -3.16 13.82
C ARG A 267 -6.29 -4.64 14.18
N LEU A 268 -7.12 -5.46 13.56
CA LEU A 268 -7.20 -6.89 13.86
C LEU A 268 -6.79 -7.72 12.65
N THR A 269 -5.84 -8.63 12.84
CA THR A 269 -5.57 -9.73 11.90
C THR A 269 -5.83 -11.04 12.60
N VAL A 270 -6.74 -11.86 12.08
CA VAL A 270 -7.15 -13.11 12.72
C VAL A 270 -7.74 -14.08 11.71
N GLY A 271 -7.53 -15.37 11.94
CA GLY A 271 -8.06 -16.41 11.08
C GLY A 271 -7.83 -17.82 11.62
N GLY A 272 -8.16 -18.79 10.78
CA GLY A 272 -7.90 -20.21 11.02
C GLY A 272 -7.80 -20.96 9.70
N TRP A 273 -7.21 -22.14 9.75
CA TRP A 273 -7.09 -23.01 8.60
C TRP A 273 -8.30 -23.93 8.51
N ARG A 274 -8.90 -23.98 7.33
CA ARG A 274 -10.12 -24.73 7.05
C ARG A 274 -9.87 -25.79 5.98
N ALA A 275 -10.51 -26.94 6.14
CA ALA A 275 -10.56 -28.03 5.16
C ALA A 275 -11.82 -28.86 5.39
N ASN A 276 -12.06 -29.85 4.53
CA ASN A 276 -13.00 -30.92 4.81
C ASN A 276 -12.27 -32.27 4.90
N GLY A 277 -12.52 -33.01 5.99
CA GLY A 277 -12.00 -34.35 6.22
C GLY A 277 -12.63 -35.41 5.31
N GLY A 278 -12.05 -36.61 5.32
CA GLY A 278 -12.63 -37.80 4.67
C GLY A 278 -12.75 -37.72 3.14
N GLY A 279 -12.14 -36.74 2.48
CA GLY A 279 -12.28 -36.50 1.03
C GLY A 279 -13.64 -35.89 0.64
N ASN A 280 -14.44 -35.45 1.61
CA ASN A 280 -15.74 -34.83 1.39
C ASN A 280 -15.58 -33.41 0.81
N THR A 281 -16.30 -33.09 -0.25
CA THR A 281 -16.25 -31.78 -0.92
C THR A 281 -17.56 -31.00 -0.86
N VAL A 282 -18.55 -31.49 -0.11
CA VAL A 282 -19.93 -30.96 -0.10
C VAL A 282 -20.39 -30.49 1.28
N ASP A 283 -19.85 -31.04 2.35
CA ASP A 283 -20.13 -30.55 3.70
C ASP A 283 -19.64 -29.12 3.88
N GLN A 284 -20.41 -28.34 4.62
CA GLN A 284 -20.16 -26.91 4.73
C GLN A 284 -19.61 -26.57 6.10
N GLY A 285 -18.58 -25.72 6.14
CA GLY A 285 -18.15 -25.06 7.35
C GLY A 285 -18.24 -23.56 7.22
N ARG A 286 -18.37 -22.86 8.35
CA ARG A 286 -18.43 -21.41 8.42
C ARG A 286 -17.59 -20.91 9.58
N LEU A 287 -16.53 -20.17 9.29
CA LEU A 287 -15.70 -19.52 10.29
C LEU A 287 -16.13 -18.06 10.44
N ARG A 288 -16.39 -17.65 11.67
CA ARG A 288 -16.75 -16.29 12.03
C ARG A 288 -15.86 -15.76 13.13
N VAL A 289 -15.53 -14.48 13.05
CA VAL A 289 -14.94 -13.73 14.15
C VAL A 289 -15.82 -12.53 14.44
N GLN A 290 -16.19 -12.36 15.70
CA GLN A 290 -17.03 -11.28 16.19
C GLN A 290 -16.27 -10.47 17.24
N LEU A 291 -16.44 -9.16 17.20
CA LEU A 291 -16.03 -8.22 18.23
C LEU A 291 -17.26 -7.81 19.02
N LEU A 292 -17.20 -7.89 20.35
CA LEU A 292 -18.35 -7.67 21.22
C LEU A 292 -18.02 -6.66 22.31
N ASP A 293 -19.05 -5.98 22.81
CA ASP A 293 -18.97 -5.14 24.00
C ASP A 293 -18.85 -5.97 25.29
N GLU A 294 -18.76 -5.30 26.43
CA GLU A 294 -18.68 -5.92 27.76
C GLU A 294 -19.88 -6.82 28.08
N LEU A 295 -21.07 -6.48 27.56
CA LEU A 295 -22.32 -7.22 27.76
C LEU A 295 -22.50 -8.37 26.77
N GLY A 296 -21.57 -8.52 25.82
CA GLY A 296 -21.59 -9.57 24.79
C GLY A 296 -22.49 -9.25 23.60
N ALA A 297 -22.86 -7.99 23.37
CA ALA A 297 -23.51 -7.56 22.13
C ALA A 297 -22.47 -7.42 21.01
N VAL A 298 -22.81 -7.88 19.81
CA VAL A 298 -21.89 -7.88 18.66
C VAL A 298 -21.80 -6.47 18.09
N LEU A 299 -20.59 -5.90 18.12
CA LEU A 299 -20.26 -4.59 17.53
C LEU A 299 -19.83 -4.73 16.07
N ALA A 300 -19.07 -5.77 15.74
CA ALA A 300 -18.65 -6.06 14.37
C ALA A 300 -18.43 -7.57 14.15
N THR A 301 -18.55 -8.00 12.89
CA THR A 301 -18.19 -9.36 12.44
C THR A 301 -17.13 -9.26 11.34
N PRO A 302 -15.85 -9.00 11.69
CA PRO A 302 -14.80 -8.72 10.72
C PRO A 302 -14.45 -9.91 9.81
N LEU A 303 -14.73 -11.15 10.24
CA LEU A 303 -14.62 -12.33 9.40
C LEU A 303 -15.92 -13.12 9.43
N ASP A 304 -16.45 -13.42 8.24
CA ASP A 304 -17.50 -14.41 8.05
C ASP A 304 -17.33 -15.06 6.68
N THR A 305 -16.92 -16.32 6.65
CA THR A 305 -16.70 -17.04 5.38
C THR A 305 -17.99 -17.39 4.65
N GLY A 306 -19.16 -17.23 5.30
CA GLY A 306 -20.37 -17.91 4.88
C GLY A 306 -20.23 -19.44 4.98
N ASN A 307 -21.26 -20.15 4.53
CA ASN A 307 -21.21 -21.61 4.47
C ASN A 307 -20.41 -22.04 3.24
N GLU A 308 -19.18 -22.49 3.45
CA GLU A 308 -18.28 -22.93 2.39
C GLU A 308 -18.06 -24.44 2.41
N ALA A 309 -18.19 -25.06 1.24
CA ALA A 309 -17.74 -26.43 1.02
C ALA A 309 -16.29 -26.41 0.52
N MET A 310 -15.43 -27.21 1.13
CA MET A 310 -13.98 -27.21 0.85
C MET A 310 -13.50 -28.60 0.48
N THR A 311 -12.27 -28.70 -0.03
CA THR A 311 -11.61 -29.98 -0.29
C THR A 311 -10.77 -30.42 0.92
N GLY A 312 -10.13 -31.59 0.83
CA GLY A 312 -9.15 -32.07 1.82
C GLY A 312 -7.81 -31.32 1.81
N VAL A 313 -7.79 -30.06 1.40
CA VAL A 313 -6.60 -29.20 1.38
C VAL A 313 -6.84 -28.03 2.34
N TRP A 314 -5.96 -27.89 3.32
CA TRP A 314 -6.00 -26.78 4.26
C TRP A 314 -5.83 -25.44 3.53
N THR A 315 -6.83 -24.58 3.66
CA THR A 315 -6.80 -23.22 3.13
C THR A 315 -7.02 -22.23 4.26
N LEU A 316 -6.20 -21.20 4.33
CA LEU A 316 -6.33 -20.15 5.32
C LEU A 316 -7.60 -19.32 5.06
N ARG A 317 -8.34 -19.06 6.13
CA ARG A 317 -9.46 -18.11 6.17
C ARG A 317 -9.15 -17.09 7.24
N GLN A 318 -8.91 -15.87 6.79
CA GLN A 318 -8.50 -14.78 7.67
C GLN A 318 -9.10 -13.47 7.21
N VAL A 319 -9.23 -12.56 8.17
CA VAL A 319 -9.30 -11.13 7.91
C VAL A 319 -7.97 -10.51 8.30
N ALA A 320 -7.47 -9.61 7.47
CA ALA A 320 -6.29 -8.82 7.76
C ALA A 320 -6.70 -7.36 7.90
N ASP A 321 -6.08 -6.67 8.84
CA ASP A 321 -6.24 -5.23 9.05
C ASP A 321 -7.70 -4.75 9.26
N ALA A 322 -8.52 -5.56 9.95
CA ALA A 322 -9.89 -5.18 10.25
C ALA A 322 -9.97 -4.05 11.29
N LEU A 323 -10.96 -3.16 11.14
CA LEU A 323 -11.29 -2.16 12.14
C LEU A 323 -11.76 -2.82 13.45
N VAL A 324 -11.28 -2.29 14.58
CA VAL A 324 -11.78 -2.64 15.91
C VAL A 324 -12.69 -1.49 16.37
N PRO A 325 -14.01 -1.70 16.48
CA PRO A 325 -14.91 -0.66 16.99
C PRO A 325 -14.60 -0.28 18.44
N SER A 326 -14.82 0.98 18.79
CA SER A 326 -14.78 1.43 20.19
C SER A 326 -15.80 0.68 21.04
N GLY A 327 -15.51 0.51 22.34
CA GLY A 327 -16.33 -0.29 23.24
C GLY A 327 -16.14 -1.80 23.10
N THR A 328 -15.31 -2.28 22.18
CA THR A 328 -14.95 -3.71 22.10
C THR A 328 -14.27 -4.14 23.40
N ARG A 329 -14.74 -5.23 24.02
CA ARG A 329 -14.12 -5.85 25.21
C ARG A 329 -13.91 -7.35 25.06
N GLN A 330 -14.54 -7.98 24.05
CA GLN A 330 -14.40 -9.41 23.81
C GLN A 330 -14.20 -9.69 22.32
N LEU A 331 -13.43 -10.73 22.02
CA LEU A 331 -13.33 -11.32 20.69
C LEU A 331 -13.85 -12.75 20.74
N ARG A 332 -14.76 -13.10 19.83
CA ARG A 332 -15.33 -14.45 19.72
C ARG A 332 -15.02 -15.07 18.38
N VAL A 333 -14.37 -16.22 18.39
CA VAL A 333 -14.24 -17.09 17.21
C VAL A 333 -15.34 -18.13 17.27
N ILE A 334 -16.07 -18.30 16.17
CA ILE A 334 -17.15 -19.29 16.03
C ILE A 334 -16.88 -20.11 14.79
N PHE A 335 -16.99 -21.43 14.93
CA PHE A 335 -16.95 -22.33 13.80
C PHE A 335 -18.16 -23.25 13.80
N ASN A 336 -18.86 -23.27 12.67
CA ASN A 336 -20.01 -24.12 12.45
C ASN A 336 -19.69 -25.13 11.35
N GLY A 337 -20.26 -26.33 11.48
CA GLY A 337 -20.33 -27.30 10.40
C GLY A 337 -21.77 -27.70 10.12
N THR A 338 -22.10 -27.93 8.86
CA THR A 338 -23.36 -28.51 8.40
C THR A 338 -23.05 -29.69 7.49
N ARG A 339 -23.59 -30.86 7.84
CA ARG A 339 -23.49 -32.07 7.01
C ARG A 339 -24.46 -31.97 5.86
N VAL A 340 -23.95 -32.06 4.64
CA VAL A 340 -24.74 -32.08 3.40
C VAL A 340 -24.93 -33.50 2.90
N ASN A 341 -23.90 -34.36 3.05
CA ASN A 341 -23.97 -35.76 2.64
C ASN A 341 -23.23 -36.69 3.62
N GLY A 342 -23.61 -37.97 3.63
CA GLY A 342 -22.98 -38.98 4.48
C GLY A 342 -23.45 -38.97 5.93
N SER A 343 -22.66 -39.59 6.81
CA SER A 343 -22.99 -39.79 8.23
C SER A 343 -22.18 -38.92 9.18
N VAL A 344 -21.17 -38.19 8.72
CA VAL A 344 -20.31 -37.34 9.56
C VAL A 344 -20.26 -35.95 8.95
N CYS A 345 -20.27 -34.90 9.77
CA CYS A 345 -19.98 -33.55 9.29
C CYS A 345 -18.46 -33.38 9.19
N ASN A 346 -17.93 -33.33 7.97
CA ASN A 346 -16.48 -33.34 7.75
C ASN A 346 -15.83 -31.94 7.79
N ALA A 347 -16.56 -30.91 8.20
CA ALA A 347 -16.00 -29.56 8.31
C ALA A 347 -14.91 -29.49 9.38
N ALA A 348 -13.68 -29.19 8.99
CA ALA A 348 -12.50 -29.20 9.84
C ALA A 348 -11.83 -27.83 10.05
N LEU A 349 -11.36 -27.53 11.26
CA LEU A 349 -10.66 -26.29 11.62
C LEU A 349 -9.36 -26.62 12.37
N ASP A 350 -8.31 -25.86 12.09
CA ASP A 350 -7.05 -25.96 12.81
C ASP A 350 -6.34 -24.59 12.85
N ALA A 351 -5.35 -24.46 13.74
CA ALA A 351 -4.39 -23.37 13.79
C ALA A 351 -5.04 -21.97 13.81
N VAL A 352 -6.02 -21.78 14.70
CA VAL A 352 -6.63 -20.46 14.92
C VAL A 352 -5.60 -19.51 15.50
N SER A 353 -5.38 -18.38 14.87
CA SER A 353 -4.35 -17.42 15.28
C SER A 353 -4.72 -16.01 14.89
N GLY A 354 -4.18 -15.04 15.62
CA GLY A 354 -4.36 -13.63 15.33
C GLY A 354 -3.66 -12.73 16.32
N PHE A 355 -3.62 -11.45 15.97
CA PHE A 355 -3.02 -10.38 16.74
C PHE A 355 -3.77 -9.07 16.49
N PHE A 356 -3.69 -8.18 17.46
CA PHE A 356 -4.02 -6.77 17.30
C PHE A 356 -2.77 -5.99 16.93
N THR A 357 -2.93 -4.97 16.11
CA THR A 357 -1.89 -4.00 15.77
C THR A 357 -2.30 -2.68 16.38
N ASP A 358 -1.50 -2.17 17.32
CA ASP A 358 -1.68 -0.83 17.85
C ASP A 358 -1.24 0.21 16.82
N THR A 359 -2.19 0.91 16.20
CA THR A 359 -1.92 1.91 15.16
C THR A 359 -1.36 3.22 15.72
N THR A 360 -1.41 3.45 17.04
CA THR A 360 -0.71 4.57 17.67
C THR A 360 0.80 4.34 17.71
N THR A 361 1.24 3.08 17.70
CA THR A 361 2.65 2.70 17.90
C THR A 361 3.46 2.48 16.62
N GLY A 362 2.90 2.74 15.43
CA GLY A 362 3.69 2.49 14.22
C GLY A 362 3.11 2.91 12.88
N VAL A 363 2.74 4.16 12.81
CA VAL A 363 3.47 4.97 11.85
C VAL A 363 4.77 5.37 12.54
N GLY A 364 5.91 5.36 11.84
CA GLY A 364 7.17 5.83 12.38
C GLY A 364 7.12 7.33 12.63
N THR A 365 6.18 7.81 13.44
CA THR A 365 5.99 9.21 13.72
C THR A 365 7.29 9.77 14.28
N ALA A 366 7.46 11.08 14.16
CA ALA A 366 8.49 11.85 14.82
C ALA A 366 8.86 11.32 16.21
N ALA A 367 7.86 10.93 17.01
CA ALA A 367 8.02 10.41 18.37
C ALA A 367 8.80 9.09 18.45
N VAL A 368 8.63 8.16 17.50
CA VAL A 368 9.35 6.85 17.49
C VAL A 368 10.84 7.00 17.14
N PHE A 369 11.20 8.11 16.48
CA PHE A 369 12.57 8.46 16.13
C PHE A 369 13.09 9.66 16.93
N GLU A 370 12.35 10.13 17.95
CA GLU A 370 12.65 11.32 18.78
C GLU A 370 12.95 12.60 17.99
N ASN A 371 12.40 12.75 16.79
CA ASN A 371 12.78 13.82 15.86
C ASN A 371 14.28 13.87 15.58
N ARG A 372 14.97 12.72 15.64
CA ARG A 372 16.40 12.57 15.41
C ARG A 372 16.72 11.76 14.17
N ILE A 373 17.85 12.15 13.57
CA ILE A 373 18.62 11.34 12.66
C ILE A 373 20.04 11.26 13.20
N TYR A 374 20.81 10.28 12.75
CA TYR A 374 22.12 9.97 13.29
C TYR A 374 23.13 9.94 12.16
N ARG A 375 24.18 10.75 12.26
CA ARG A 375 25.27 10.76 11.30
C ARG A 375 26.43 9.93 11.85
N CYS A 376 26.91 8.97 11.07
CA CYS A 376 28.13 8.24 11.37
C CYS A 376 29.31 9.21 11.37
N VAL A 377 29.97 9.35 12.51
CA VAL A 377 31.16 10.19 12.73
C VAL A 377 32.42 9.36 12.94
N GLY A 378 32.27 8.08 13.31
CA GLY A 378 33.32 7.08 13.33
C GLY A 378 32.88 5.85 12.57
N ALA A 379 33.56 5.55 11.46
CA ALA A 379 33.24 4.40 10.63
C ALA A 379 33.42 3.09 11.41
N GLY A 380 32.53 2.14 11.18
CA GLY A 380 32.53 0.86 11.86
C GLY A 380 31.32 0.02 11.52
N THR A 381 31.10 -1.05 12.26
CA THR A 381 29.98 -1.98 12.10
C THR A 381 29.11 -1.90 13.35
N THR A 382 27.80 -1.70 13.15
CA THR A 382 26.81 -1.69 14.24
C THR A 382 26.77 -3.04 14.96
N ALA A 383 26.42 -3.06 16.23
CA ALA A 383 26.20 -4.31 16.97
C ALA A 383 24.99 -5.09 16.41
N ALA A 384 24.89 -6.37 16.79
CA ALA A 384 23.72 -7.20 16.49
C ALA A 384 22.48 -6.68 17.23
N ASP A 385 22.66 -6.29 18.50
CA ASP A 385 21.63 -5.69 19.34
C ASP A 385 21.76 -4.18 19.37
N GLN A 386 20.64 -3.45 19.37
CA GLN A 386 20.65 -1.99 19.38
C GLN A 386 20.99 -1.45 20.78
N PRO A 387 21.98 -0.55 20.93
CA PRO A 387 22.21 0.16 22.18
C PRO A 387 21.15 1.27 22.39
N ALA A 388 21.07 1.81 23.60
CA ALA A 388 20.32 3.05 23.81
C ALA A 388 21.03 4.20 23.07
N TYR A 389 20.34 4.83 22.13
CA TYR A 389 20.85 6.00 21.42
C TYR A 389 20.59 7.27 22.21
N GLU A 390 21.62 8.10 22.31
CA GLU A 390 21.52 9.43 22.90
C GLU A 390 20.81 10.37 21.93
N THR A 391 19.77 11.04 22.40
CA THR A 391 18.87 11.84 21.57
C THR A 391 19.19 13.33 21.62
N SER A 392 20.07 13.76 22.52
CA SER A 392 20.52 15.15 22.60
C SER A 392 21.36 15.51 21.37
N VAL A 393 20.95 16.54 20.62
CA VAL A 393 21.65 16.96 19.39
C VAL A 393 23.13 17.26 19.66
N GLY A 394 23.99 16.69 18.83
CA GLY A 394 25.45 16.81 18.92
C GLY A 394 26.13 15.77 19.80
N GLN A 395 25.39 15.06 20.65
CA GLN A 395 25.94 13.93 21.43
C GLN A 395 26.11 12.69 20.57
N GLN A 396 26.96 11.77 21.03
CA GLN A 396 27.35 10.59 20.29
C GLN A 396 26.96 9.29 20.99
N THR A 397 26.65 8.27 20.20
CA THR A 397 26.40 6.90 20.64
C THR A 397 27.33 5.96 19.89
N THR A 398 28.02 5.11 20.63
CA THR A 398 28.78 3.99 20.05
C THR A 398 27.86 2.78 19.92
N ASP A 399 27.74 2.27 18.70
CA ASP A 399 26.97 1.07 18.35
C ASP A 399 27.89 0.08 17.66
N GLY A 400 28.24 -1.01 18.36
CA GLY A 400 29.30 -1.91 17.95
C GLY A 400 30.65 -1.17 17.87
N THR A 401 31.21 -1.07 16.68
CA THR A 401 32.43 -0.27 16.41
C THR A 401 32.14 1.05 15.68
N ALA A 402 30.90 1.28 15.25
CA ALA A 402 30.48 2.53 14.64
C ALA A 402 30.12 3.57 15.71
N VAL A 403 30.37 4.86 15.42
CA VAL A 403 30.00 5.98 16.29
C VAL A 403 29.09 6.93 15.54
N PHE A 404 27.94 7.25 16.14
CA PHE A 404 26.89 8.06 15.54
C PHE A 404 26.63 9.31 16.36
N ALA A 405 26.58 10.48 15.72
CA ALA A 405 26.19 11.73 16.34
C ALA A 405 24.71 12.05 16.05
N ALA A 406 23.95 12.41 17.08
CA ALA A 406 22.56 12.80 16.95
C ALA A 406 22.43 14.17 16.28
N LEU A 407 21.51 14.27 15.32
CA LEU A 407 21.15 15.48 14.59
C LEU A 407 19.63 15.65 14.62
N GLU A 408 19.20 16.90 14.51
CA GLU A 408 17.79 17.21 14.34
C GLU A 408 17.32 16.69 12.97
N SER A 409 16.24 15.89 12.96
CA SER A 409 15.64 15.42 11.71
C SER A 409 15.18 16.61 10.85
N TRP A 410 15.16 16.46 9.53
CA TRP A 410 14.51 17.43 8.64
C TRP A 410 13.04 17.12 8.41
N SER A 411 12.69 15.84 8.43
CA SER A 411 11.31 15.40 8.31
C SER A 411 10.64 15.31 9.67
N ARG A 412 9.36 15.66 9.72
CA ARG A 412 8.52 15.72 10.91
C ARG A 412 7.22 14.99 10.67
N ALA A 413 6.74 14.27 11.66
CA ALA A 413 5.39 13.75 11.60
C ALA A 413 4.40 14.83 12.03
N GLY A 414 3.23 14.80 11.41
CA GLY A 414 2.08 15.58 11.81
C GLY A 414 0.83 14.72 11.82
N ILE A 415 -0.17 15.21 12.56
CA ILE A 415 -1.51 14.64 12.61
C ILE A 415 -2.51 15.72 12.21
N VAL A 416 -3.44 15.38 11.32
CA VAL A 416 -4.53 16.28 10.92
C VAL A 416 -5.50 16.46 12.09
N THR A 417 -5.78 17.72 12.44
CA THR A 417 -6.69 18.09 13.54
C THR A 417 -8.04 18.61 13.06
N ASP A 418 -8.09 19.22 11.88
CA ASP A 418 -9.33 19.67 11.23
C ASP A 418 -9.13 19.71 9.71
N VAL A 419 -10.21 19.57 8.95
CA VAL A 419 -10.18 19.49 7.48
C VAL A 419 -11.14 20.52 6.89
N VAL A 420 -10.60 21.41 6.04
CA VAL A 420 -11.43 22.36 5.28
C VAL A 420 -11.86 21.71 3.96
N ASP A 421 -10.90 21.16 3.22
CA ASP A 421 -11.12 20.44 1.97
C ASP A 421 -9.96 19.49 1.66
N ARG A 422 -9.85 19.02 0.41
CA ARG A 422 -8.81 18.06 -0.01
C ARG A 422 -7.42 18.68 -0.17
N ALA A 423 -7.27 19.99 -0.06
CA ALA A 423 -6.00 20.72 -0.16
C ALA A 423 -5.65 21.48 1.14
N VAL A 424 -6.64 21.79 1.97
CA VAL A 424 -6.49 22.65 3.15
C VAL A 424 -6.95 21.93 4.41
N PHE A 425 -6.07 21.89 5.40
CA PHE A 425 -6.34 21.28 6.70
C PHE A 425 -5.50 21.97 7.80
N THR A 426 -5.85 21.75 9.06
CA THR A 426 -4.99 22.10 10.20
C THR A 426 -4.34 20.85 10.77
N ALA A 427 -3.14 21.00 11.30
CA ALA A 427 -2.39 19.88 11.87
C ALA A 427 -1.55 20.29 13.07
N THR A 428 -1.28 19.31 13.92
CA THR A 428 -0.27 19.42 14.97
C THR A 428 1.02 18.79 14.49
N ILE A 429 2.13 19.53 14.58
CA ILE A 429 3.48 19.07 14.23
C ILE A 429 4.43 19.50 15.34
N ASP A 430 5.31 18.59 15.78
CA ASP A 430 6.38 18.90 16.74
C ASP A 430 7.64 19.41 16.02
N GLU A 431 7.59 20.65 15.53
CA GLU A 431 8.71 21.31 14.86
C GLU A 431 8.90 22.74 15.37
N PRO A 432 9.79 22.97 16.34
CA PRO A 432 9.99 24.29 16.92
C PRO A 432 10.55 25.30 15.91
N ARG A 433 11.15 24.86 14.80
CA ARG A 433 11.67 25.74 13.74
C ARG A 433 10.59 26.18 12.75
N ALA A 434 9.38 25.60 12.79
CA ALA A 434 8.32 25.81 11.80
C ALA A 434 7.60 27.16 11.94
N SER A 435 8.31 28.24 11.60
CA SER A 435 7.74 29.58 11.38
C SER A 435 6.86 29.62 10.11
N ASP A 436 6.11 30.70 9.92
CA ASP A 436 5.29 30.90 8.72
C ASP A 436 6.10 30.69 7.43
N GLY A 437 5.55 29.88 6.51
CA GLY A 437 6.21 29.52 5.25
C GLY A 437 7.35 28.50 5.37
N TRP A 438 7.67 27.98 6.55
CA TRP A 438 8.76 27.00 6.74
C TRP A 438 8.65 25.77 5.82
N PHE A 439 7.44 25.26 5.65
CA PHE A 439 7.16 24.10 4.79
C PHE A 439 6.79 24.47 3.35
N ALA A 440 6.70 25.75 2.97
CA ALA A 440 6.34 26.15 1.62
C ALA A 440 7.42 25.73 0.60
N GLY A 441 7.03 24.96 -0.42
CA GLY A 441 7.95 24.29 -1.36
C GLY A 441 8.57 23.00 -0.81
N GLY A 442 8.09 22.52 0.34
CA GLY A 442 8.42 21.21 0.91
C GLY A 442 7.46 20.15 0.43
N VAL A 443 7.70 18.89 0.79
CA VAL A 443 6.80 17.78 0.44
C VAL A 443 6.24 17.19 1.71
N LEU A 444 4.94 16.89 1.64
CA LEU A 444 4.21 16.12 2.62
C LEU A 444 3.89 14.75 2.02
N THR A 445 4.21 13.69 2.75
CA THR A 445 3.88 12.30 2.42
C THR A 445 2.87 11.78 3.44
N TRP A 446 1.71 11.32 2.98
CA TRP A 446 0.71 10.69 3.84
C TRP A 446 1.19 9.31 4.29
N GLU A 447 1.04 9.01 5.58
CA GLU A 447 1.47 7.75 6.19
C GLU A 447 0.28 6.90 6.66
N SER A 448 -0.92 7.49 6.80
CA SER A 448 -2.16 6.77 7.06
C SER A 448 -3.33 7.31 6.23
N GLY A 449 -4.52 6.72 6.43
CA GLY A 449 -5.74 7.10 5.73
C GLY A 449 -5.78 6.67 4.25
N PRO A 450 -6.84 7.06 3.51
CA PRO A 450 -7.00 6.70 2.09
C PRO A 450 -5.88 7.21 1.18
N ASN A 451 -5.16 8.26 1.60
CA ASN A 451 -4.05 8.84 0.85
C ASN A 451 -2.68 8.24 1.18
N ALA A 452 -2.59 7.23 2.06
CA ALA A 452 -1.32 6.65 2.52
C ALA A 452 -0.37 6.30 1.35
N GLY A 453 0.90 6.67 1.50
CA GLY A 453 1.96 6.50 0.51
C GLY A 453 2.05 7.61 -0.55
N ARG A 454 1.08 8.54 -0.60
CA ARG A 454 1.12 9.65 -1.56
C ARG A 454 1.87 10.85 -1.01
N SER A 455 2.57 11.53 -1.92
CA SER A 455 3.32 12.74 -1.63
C SER A 455 2.79 13.92 -2.42
N ILE A 456 2.79 15.11 -1.82
CA ILE A 456 2.32 16.34 -2.43
C ILE A 456 3.14 17.54 -1.93
N GLU A 457 3.36 18.52 -2.80
CA GLU A 457 4.04 19.76 -2.43
C GLU A 457 3.15 20.63 -1.53
N VAL A 458 3.77 21.24 -0.54
CA VAL A 458 3.13 22.16 0.40
C VAL A 458 3.26 23.57 -0.15
N LYS A 459 2.12 24.21 -0.41
CA LYS A 459 2.03 25.58 -0.91
C LYS A 459 2.24 26.62 0.18
N ALA A 460 1.63 26.42 1.35
CA ALA A 460 1.73 27.35 2.46
C ALA A 460 1.62 26.67 3.83
N TRP A 461 2.25 27.29 4.81
CA TRP A 461 2.18 26.93 6.22
C TRP A 461 1.98 28.17 7.08
N THR A 462 1.01 28.13 8.00
CA THR A 462 0.77 29.17 9.00
C THR A 462 0.90 28.58 10.40
N GLN A 463 1.92 29.01 11.14
CA GLN A 463 2.30 28.46 12.43
C GLN A 463 1.19 28.66 13.48
N ALA A 464 0.61 29.85 13.55
CA ALA A 464 -0.35 30.21 14.61
C ALA A 464 -1.60 29.32 14.65
N SER A 465 -2.03 28.83 13.49
CA SER A 465 -3.22 27.97 13.35
C SER A 465 -2.87 26.52 12.99
N GLY A 466 -1.59 26.20 12.80
CA GLY A 466 -1.17 24.92 12.22
C GLY A 466 -1.77 24.65 10.84
N ARG A 467 -2.10 25.68 10.06
CA ARG A 467 -2.79 25.53 8.77
C ARG A 467 -1.77 25.15 7.69
N ALA A 468 -2.01 24.01 7.04
CA ALA A 468 -1.28 23.57 5.86
C ALA A 468 -2.16 23.71 4.61
N GLU A 469 -1.58 24.19 3.53
CA GLU A 469 -2.21 24.25 2.22
C GLU A 469 -1.32 23.52 1.22
N LEU A 470 -1.91 22.56 0.52
CA LEU A 470 -1.26 21.75 -0.51
C LEU A 470 -1.33 22.45 -1.86
N PHE A 471 -0.37 22.18 -2.73
CA PHE A 471 -0.31 22.81 -4.06
C PHE A 471 -1.45 22.35 -4.97
N LEU A 472 -1.81 21.06 -4.88
CA LEU A 472 -2.97 20.47 -5.52
C LEU A 472 -3.83 19.75 -4.48
N PRO A 473 -5.15 19.66 -4.69
CA PRO A 473 -6.01 18.83 -3.86
C PRO A 473 -5.65 17.35 -3.96
N MET A 474 -5.76 16.63 -2.84
CA MET A 474 -5.58 15.18 -2.81
C MET A 474 -6.71 14.46 -3.55
N GLY A 475 -6.37 13.31 -4.12
CA GLY A 475 -7.32 12.43 -4.81
C GLY A 475 -8.46 11.97 -3.92
N TYR A 476 -8.13 11.43 -2.74
CA TYR A 476 -9.09 11.03 -1.72
C TYR A 476 -9.28 12.13 -0.67
N ALA A 477 -10.44 12.14 -0.01
CA ALA A 477 -10.70 13.05 1.08
C ALA A 477 -9.69 12.86 2.24
N ILE A 478 -9.15 13.97 2.74
CA ILE A 478 -8.36 14.03 3.97
C ILE A 478 -9.31 13.87 5.16
N ARG A 479 -8.88 13.15 6.19
CA ARG A 479 -9.66 12.92 7.41
C ARG A 479 -8.89 13.42 8.64
N VAL A 480 -9.63 13.86 9.65
CA VAL A 480 -9.07 14.13 10.98
C VAL A 480 -8.46 12.84 11.53
N GLY A 481 -7.25 12.94 12.08
CA GLY A 481 -6.45 11.79 12.53
C GLY A 481 -5.53 11.20 11.46
N ASP A 482 -5.63 11.62 10.19
CA ASP A 482 -4.66 11.18 9.17
C ASP A 482 -3.25 11.63 9.56
N LEU A 483 -2.31 10.71 9.45
CA LEU A 483 -0.91 10.88 9.79
C LEU A 483 -0.12 11.17 8.52
N PHE A 484 0.84 12.06 8.62
CA PHE A 484 1.72 12.42 7.51
C PHE A 484 3.11 12.76 7.99
N ARG A 485 4.05 12.76 7.05
CA ARG A 485 5.41 13.26 7.21
C ARG A 485 5.63 14.46 6.32
N ILE A 486 6.21 15.53 6.86
CA ILE A 486 6.48 16.78 6.17
C ILE A 486 7.92 17.21 6.39
N HIS A 487 8.55 17.81 5.40
CA HIS A 487 9.90 18.39 5.52
C HIS A 487 9.90 19.84 5.04
N PRO A 488 10.85 20.70 5.47
CA PRO A 488 10.88 22.09 5.07
C PRO A 488 11.04 22.23 3.55
N GLY A 489 10.59 23.38 3.05
CA GLY A 489 10.76 23.72 1.66
C GLY A 489 12.15 24.22 1.32
N CYS A 490 12.49 24.09 0.03
CA CYS A 490 13.71 24.61 -0.57
C CYS A 490 13.31 25.53 -1.73
N ASP A 491 13.46 26.84 -1.54
CA ASP A 491 13.21 27.87 -2.55
C ASP A 491 14.27 27.92 -3.67
N LYS A 492 15.20 26.94 -3.67
CA LYS A 492 16.30 26.78 -4.61
C LYS A 492 17.32 27.93 -4.59
N ARG A 493 17.26 28.88 -3.65
CA ARG A 493 18.19 30.00 -3.54
C ARG A 493 19.44 29.65 -2.76
N LEU A 494 20.56 30.30 -3.14
CA LEU A 494 21.85 30.11 -2.47
C LEU A 494 21.77 30.48 -0.97
N ASP A 495 21.11 31.59 -0.65
CA ASP A 495 21.01 32.10 0.73
C ASP A 495 20.30 31.08 1.64
N THR A 496 19.18 30.52 1.19
CA THR A 496 18.46 29.47 1.92
C THR A 496 19.30 28.20 2.03
N CYS A 497 20.03 27.81 0.98
CA CYS A 497 20.93 26.66 1.01
C CYS A 497 22.04 26.80 2.07
N ILE A 498 22.57 28.01 2.26
CA ILE A 498 23.58 28.33 3.28
C ILE A 498 22.94 28.40 4.66
N ALA A 499 21.94 29.27 4.83
CA ALA A 499 21.42 29.63 6.14
C ALA A 499 20.56 28.52 6.78
N ARG A 500 19.76 27.81 5.97
CA ARG A 500 18.88 26.74 6.46
C ARG A 500 19.60 25.40 6.48
N PHE A 501 20.19 25.01 5.35
CA PHE A 501 20.67 23.63 5.17
C PHE A 501 22.18 23.46 5.37
N ALA A 502 22.95 24.55 5.44
CA ALA A 502 24.41 24.53 5.48
C ALA A 502 25.03 23.63 4.37
N ASN A 503 24.45 23.67 3.16
CA ASN A 503 24.71 22.66 2.11
C ASN A 503 25.25 23.26 0.80
N VAL A 504 25.95 24.39 0.89
CA VAL A 504 26.45 25.14 -0.28
C VAL A 504 27.35 24.31 -1.21
N LEU A 505 28.12 23.37 -0.67
CA LEU A 505 29.02 22.50 -1.45
C LEU A 505 28.28 21.61 -2.47
N ASN A 506 26.99 21.36 -2.23
CA ASN A 506 26.15 20.55 -3.11
C ASN A 506 25.15 21.40 -3.93
N PHE A 507 25.28 22.73 -3.88
CA PHE A 507 24.43 23.64 -4.66
C PHE A 507 24.65 23.45 -6.17
N ARG A 508 23.56 23.31 -6.93
CA ARG A 508 23.57 23.01 -8.38
C ARG A 508 22.99 24.16 -9.20
N GLY A 509 23.32 25.38 -8.83
CA GLY A 509 22.98 26.59 -9.57
C GLY A 509 24.21 27.47 -9.72
N GLU A 510 24.10 28.47 -10.59
CA GLU A 510 25.18 29.40 -10.90
C GLU A 510 24.70 30.85 -10.69
N PRO A 511 24.61 31.31 -9.42
CA PRO A 511 23.97 32.57 -9.05
C PRO A 511 24.76 33.80 -9.47
N TYR A 512 26.02 33.61 -9.88
CA TYR A 512 26.94 34.67 -10.27
C TYR A 512 27.23 34.68 -11.77
N VAL A 513 26.46 33.96 -12.60
CA VAL A 513 26.60 34.03 -14.05
C VAL A 513 26.29 35.46 -14.50
N PRO A 514 27.25 36.16 -15.12
CA PRO A 514 27.01 37.51 -15.62
C PRO A 514 25.91 37.50 -16.70
N GLY A 515 24.98 38.44 -16.61
CA GLY A 515 23.97 38.65 -17.65
C GLY A 515 24.57 39.23 -18.94
N GLN A 516 23.75 39.32 -19.99
CA GLN A 516 24.16 39.88 -21.29
C GLN A 516 24.68 41.32 -21.18
N ASP A 517 24.14 42.11 -20.24
CA ASP A 517 24.58 43.50 -20.03
C ASP A 517 26.03 43.59 -19.55
N ALA A 518 26.46 42.68 -18.66
CA ALA A 518 27.85 42.62 -18.21
C ALA A 518 28.79 42.19 -19.35
N MET A 519 28.32 41.32 -20.25
CA MET A 519 29.08 40.88 -21.42
C MET A 519 29.23 41.98 -22.48
N MET A 520 28.24 42.87 -22.60
CA MET A 520 28.28 44.02 -23.51
C MET A 520 28.90 45.27 -22.86
N SER A 521 29.16 45.24 -21.55
CA SER A 521 29.84 46.34 -20.86
C SER A 521 31.31 46.40 -21.28
N TYR A 522 31.78 47.61 -21.57
CA TYR A 522 33.20 47.89 -21.71
C TYR A 522 33.69 48.54 -20.41
N PRO A 523 34.96 48.32 -20.01
CA PRO A 523 35.52 49.02 -18.86
C PRO A 523 35.54 50.53 -19.11
N ASP A 524 34.70 51.29 -18.41
CA ASP A 524 34.73 52.76 -18.42
C ASP A 524 35.63 53.23 -17.25
N ALA A 525 36.69 53.96 -17.57
CA ALA A 525 37.73 54.37 -16.62
C ALA A 525 37.36 55.66 -15.85
N ARG A 526 36.09 55.81 -15.48
CA ARG A 526 35.60 56.99 -14.74
C ARG A 526 35.84 56.91 -13.25
#